data_AF-A0A2L0ARW5-F1
#
_entry.id   AF-A0A2L0ARW5-F1
#
_cell.length_a   1.000
_cell.length_b   1.000
_cell.length_c   1.000
_cell.angle_alpha   90.00
_cell.angle_beta   90.00
_cell.angle_gamma   90.00
#
_symmetry.space_group_name_H-M   'P 1'
#
loop_
_entity.id
_entity.type
_entity.pdbx_description
1 polymer ?
#
loop_
_entity_poly.entity_id
_entity_poly.type
_entity_poly.pdbx_seq_one_letter_code
_entity_poly.pdbx_strand_id
1 'polypeptide(L)'
;SYQIEGAAREEGRGPSVWDGFSHAGRVANGDTGDVACDHYHRYAEDIALMKALGVKAYRFSVAWPRVMPEGWRAVNERGIAFYDRLVDGLLAAGIEPWVCLYHWDLP
;
A
#
# COMPACT_ATOMS: atom_id res chain seq x y z
N SER A 1 -2.62 1.78 1.93
CA SER A 1 -1.48 0.92 2.21
C SER A 1 -1.84 -0.27 3.11
N TYR A 2 -1.62 -0.21 4.43
CA TYR A 2 -1.56 -1.39 5.32
C TYR A 2 -2.78 -2.32 5.26
N GLN A 3 -3.98 -1.75 5.06
CA GLN A 3 -5.23 -2.51 5.04
C GLN A 3 -5.43 -3.40 3.81
N ILE A 4 -4.74 -3.11 2.69
CA ILE A 4 -5.00 -3.79 1.40
C ILE A 4 -3.74 -4.32 0.72
N GLU A 5 -2.58 -3.68 0.92
CA GLU A 5 -1.36 -3.98 0.15
C GLU A 5 -0.83 -5.39 0.42
N GLY A 6 -0.66 -5.76 1.69
CA GLY A 6 0.16 -6.92 2.04
C GLY A 6 1.64 -6.67 1.75
N ALA A 7 2.37 -7.75 1.43
CA ALA A 7 3.79 -7.72 1.10
C ALA A 7 4.62 -6.98 2.17
N ALA A 8 4.31 -7.23 3.45
CA ALA A 8 4.76 -6.43 4.58
C ALA A 8 6.30 -6.40 4.76
N ARG A 9 7.03 -7.36 4.18
CA ARG A 9 8.50 -7.49 4.27
C ARG A 9 9.19 -7.54 2.91
N GLU A 10 8.47 -7.24 1.84
CA GLU A 10 9.01 -7.34 0.48
C GLU A 10 9.68 -6.05 0.03
N GLU A 11 10.64 -6.20 -0.88
CA GLU A 11 11.32 -5.10 -1.59
C GLU A 11 11.86 -3.97 -0.69
N GLY A 12 12.22 -4.30 0.55
CA GLY A 12 12.85 -3.37 1.50
C GLY A 12 11.86 -2.54 2.33
N ARG A 13 10.56 -2.88 2.37
CA ARG A 13 9.61 -2.26 3.30
C ARG A 13 10.04 -2.54 4.76
N GLY A 14 10.11 -1.47 5.56
CA GLY A 14 10.30 -1.55 7.02
C GLY A 14 9.01 -1.93 7.76
N PRO A 15 9.08 -2.26 9.06
CA PRO A 15 7.87 -2.43 9.87
C PRO A 15 7.19 -1.07 10.11
N SER A 16 5.91 -1.11 10.44
CA SER A 16 5.15 0.00 11.01
C SER A 16 4.68 -0.33 12.43
N VAL A 17 4.14 0.67 13.13
CA VAL A 17 3.44 0.51 14.40
C VAL A 17 2.31 -0.54 14.32
N TRP A 18 1.64 -0.67 13.17
CA TRP A 18 0.59 -1.66 12.97
C TRP A 18 1.13 -3.08 12.77
N ASP A 19 2.31 -3.23 12.17
CA ASP A 19 2.99 -4.53 12.12
C ASP A 19 3.28 -5.02 13.54
N GLY A 20 3.82 -4.15 14.41
CA GLY A 20 4.05 -4.49 15.82
C GLY A 20 2.76 -4.75 16.60
N PHE A 21 1.74 -3.91 16.42
CA PHE A 21 0.47 -4.00 17.14
C PHE A 21 -0.30 -5.28 16.81
N SER A 22 -0.42 -5.63 15.52
CA SER A 22 -1.15 -6.81 15.06
C SER A 22 -0.46 -8.11 15.49
N HIS A 23 0.86 -8.22 15.31
CA HIS A 23 1.64 -9.38 15.75
C HIS A 23 1.68 -9.56 17.28
N ALA A 24 1.33 -8.52 18.06
CA ALA A 24 1.14 -8.63 19.51
C ALA A 24 -0.24 -9.18 19.92
N GLY A 25 -1.06 -9.66 18.97
CA GLY A 25 -2.38 -10.23 19.26
C GLY A 25 -3.42 -9.19 19.72
N ARG A 26 -3.22 -7.91 19.37
CA ARG A 26 -4.09 -6.80 19.80
C ARG A 26 -5.26 -6.54 18.86
N VAL A 27 -5.39 -7.32 17.78
CA VAL A 27 -6.50 -7.29 16.82
C VAL A 27 -7.51 -8.37 17.21
N ALA A 28 -8.81 -8.10 17.04
CA ALA A 28 -9.90 -8.92 17.59
C ALA A 28 -9.83 -10.43 17.24
N ASN A 29 -9.30 -10.78 16.07
CA ASN A 29 -9.12 -12.18 15.63
C ASN A 29 -7.66 -12.62 15.55
N GLY A 30 -6.71 -11.78 15.97
CA GLY A 30 -5.28 -12.01 15.74
C GLY A 30 -4.82 -11.81 14.30
N ASP A 31 -5.65 -11.19 13.45
CA ASP A 31 -5.33 -10.91 12.05
C ASP A 31 -4.14 -9.93 11.91
N THR A 32 -3.33 -10.12 10.87
CA THR A 32 -2.21 -9.24 10.49
C THR A 32 -2.41 -8.66 9.09
N GLY A 33 -1.71 -7.57 8.79
CA GLY A 33 -1.64 -6.98 7.45
C GLY A 33 -0.59 -7.61 6.54
N ASP A 34 -0.06 -8.80 6.86
CA ASP A 34 1.08 -9.38 6.13
C ASP A 34 0.76 -9.66 4.66
N VAL A 35 -0.46 -10.16 4.40
CA VAL A 35 -0.98 -10.46 3.05
C VAL A 35 -2.16 -9.55 2.70
N ALA A 36 -3.07 -9.30 3.64
CA ALA A 36 -4.28 -8.49 3.41
C ALA A 36 -5.07 -8.94 2.15
N CYS A 37 -5.32 -8.04 1.21
CA CYS A 37 -5.96 -8.35 -0.08
C CYS A 37 -4.96 -8.62 -1.20
N ASP A 38 -3.66 -8.64 -0.88
CA ASP A 38 -2.56 -8.82 -1.84
C ASP A 38 -2.53 -7.75 -2.96
N HIS A 39 -3.03 -6.55 -2.68
CA HIS A 39 -3.08 -5.45 -3.66
C HIS A 39 -1.68 -5.10 -4.19
N TYR A 40 -0.62 -5.34 -3.40
CA TYR A 40 0.75 -5.09 -3.84
C TYR A 40 1.09 -5.84 -5.14
N HIS A 41 0.65 -7.09 -5.25
CA HIS A 41 0.87 -7.91 -6.44
C HIS A 41 -0.28 -7.80 -7.45
N ARG A 42 -1.51 -7.56 -6.97
CA ARG A 42 -2.74 -7.65 -7.77
C ARG A 42 -3.26 -6.30 -8.26
N TYR A 43 -2.52 -5.19 -8.05
CA TYR A 43 -2.98 -3.84 -8.37
C TYR A 43 -3.48 -3.68 -9.82
N ALA A 44 -2.85 -4.36 -10.79
CA ALA A 44 -3.27 -4.30 -12.19
C ALA A 44 -4.65 -4.93 -12.42
N GLU A 45 -4.95 -6.04 -11.73
CA GLU A 45 -6.27 -6.67 -11.75
C GLU A 45 -7.31 -5.76 -11.07
N ASP A 46 -6.93 -5.15 -9.94
CA ASP A 46 -7.82 -4.22 -9.22
C ASP A 46 -8.14 -2.97 -10.04
N ILE A 47 -7.18 -2.43 -10.79
CA ILE A 47 -7.42 -1.33 -11.75
C ILE A 47 -8.40 -1.77 -12.83
N ALA A 48 -8.26 -2.98 -13.36
CA ALA A 48 -9.18 -3.50 -14.38
C ALA A 48 -10.61 -3.63 -13.83
N LEU A 49 -10.77 -4.08 -12.58
CA LEU A 49 -12.06 -4.14 -11.89
C LEU A 49 -12.64 -2.73 -11.67
N MET A 50 -11.84 -1.79 -11.19
CA MET A 50 -12.27 -0.39 -11.01
C MET A 50 -12.76 0.23 -12.34
N LYS A 51 -12.04 -0.03 -13.43
CA LYS A 51 -12.44 0.41 -14.77
C LYS A 51 -13.74 -0.22 -15.23
N ALA A 52 -13.92 -1.52 -15.02
CA ALA A 52 -15.15 -2.24 -15.37
C ALA A 52 -16.37 -1.73 -14.58
N LEU A 53 -16.16 -1.34 -13.32
CA LEU A 53 -17.18 -0.72 -12.47
C LEU A 53 -17.47 0.75 -12.83
N GLY A 54 -16.66 1.38 -13.69
CA GLY A 54 -16.82 2.77 -14.09
C GLY A 54 -16.36 3.79 -13.04
N VAL A 55 -15.50 3.37 -12.09
CA VAL A 55 -14.91 4.24 -11.07
C VAL A 55 -14.13 5.38 -11.75
N LYS A 56 -14.23 6.59 -11.18
CA LYS A 56 -13.58 7.79 -11.75
C LYS A 56 -12.38 8.28 -10.97
N ALA A 57 -12.29 7.94 -9.70
CA ALA A 57 -11.15 8.27 -8.85
C ALA A 57 -10.86 7.11 -7.91
N TYR A 58 -9.58 6.88 -7.62
CA TYR A 58 -9.14 5.90 -6.64
C TYR A 58 -8.32 6.58 -5.57
N ARG A 59 -8.85 6.60 -4.35
CA ARG A 59 -8.14 7.09 -3.17
C ARG A 59 -7.31 5.98 -2.57
N PHE A 60 -5.99 6.17 -2.53
CA PHE A 60 -5.06 5.26 -1.86
C PHE A 60 -4.14 6.04 -0.91
N SER A 61 -3.48 5.32 -0.01
CA SER A 61 -2.44 5.88 0.83
C SER A 61 -1.08 5.27 0.52
N VAL A 62 -0.04 6.09 0.63
CA VAL A 62 1.36 5.66 0.50
C VAL A 62 1.79 5.03 1.81
N ALA A 63 2.42 3.86 1.74
CA ALA A 63 3.07 3.24 2.89
C ALA A 63 4.38 3.98 3.17
N TRP A 64 4.39 4.84 4.19
CA TRP A 64 5.63 5.46 4.69
C TRP A 64 6.75 4.43 4.88
N PRO A 65 6.56 3.30 5.59
CA PRO A 65 7.63 2.31 5.79
C PRO A 65 8.08 1.62 4.49
N ARG A 66 7.33 1.73 3.40
CA ARG A 66 7.77 1.23 2.08
C ARG A 66 8.68 2.23 1.39
N VAL A 67 8.35 3.52 1.46
CA VAL A 67 9.07 4.61 0.78
C VAL A 67 10.30 5.07 1.57
N MET A 68 10.20 5.14 2.90
CA MET A 68 11.30 5.44 3.82
C MET A 68 11.28 4.40 4.95
N PRO A 69 11.99 3.26 4.80
CA PRO A 69 11.90 2.13 5.72
C PRO A 69 12.32 2.41 7.16
N GLU A 70 13.26 3.34 7.35
CA GLU A 70 13.67 3.79 8.69
C GLU A 70 12.82 4.96 9.21
N GLY A 71 11.84 5.41 8.43
CA GLY A 71 11.01 6.59 8.70
C GLY A 71 11.62 7.92 8.30
N TRP A 72 12.93 7.97 8.05
CA TRP A 72 13.65 9.19 7.69
C TRP A 72 14.89 8.86 6.84
N ARG A 73 15.45 9.89 6.18
CA ARG A 73 16.63 9.84 5.30
C ARG A 73 16.47 9.01 4.03
N ALA A 74 16.72 7.70 4.14
CA ALA A 74 16.95 6.85 2.98
C ALA A 74 15.61 6.52 2.30
N VAL A 75 15.53 6.85 1.01
CA VAL A 75 14.40 6.48 0.16
C VAL A 75 14.64 5.06 -0.37
N ASN A 76 13.60 4.24 -0.34
CA ASN A 76 13.59 2.95 -1.00
C ASN A 76 12.98 3.09 -2.40
N GLU A 77 13.85 3.15 -3.41
CA GLU A 77 13.47 3.32 -4.82
C GLU A 77 12.50 2.23 -5.31
N ARG A 78 12.63 0.99 -4.84
CA ARG A 78 11.68 -0.09 -5.19
C ARG A 78 10.29 0.20 -4.63
N GLY A 79 10.23 0.77 -3.42
CA GLY A 79 9.01 1.22 -2.80
C GLY A 79 8.32 2.34 -3.58
N ILE A 80 9.08 3.33 -4.05
CA ILE A 80 8.58 4.39 -4.95
C ILE A 80 8.08 3.79 -6.26
N ALA A 81 8.83 2.86 -6.86
CA ALA A 81 8.50 2.25 -8.14
C ALA A 81 7.15 1.50 -8.13
N PHE A 82 6.72 0.97 -6.98
CA PHE A 82 5.37 0.40 -6.87
C PHE A 82 4.27 1.45 -7.08
N TYR A 83 4.38 2.59 -6.38
CA TYR A 83 3.39 3.68 -6.50
C TYR A 83 3.43 4.35 -7.86
N ASP A 84 4.61 4.46 -8.47
CA ASP A 84 4.80 4.92 -9.85
C ASP A 84 3.97 4.08 -10.84
N ARG A 85 4.16 2.75 -10.81
CA ARG A 85 3.38 1.81 -11.65
C ARG A 85 1.87 1.84 -11.36
N LEU A 86 1.47 2.00 -10.10
CA LEU A 86 0.07 2.11 -9.70
C LEU A 86 -0.58 3.38 -10.28
N VAL A 87 0.09 4.53 -10.13
CA VAL A 87 -0.39 5.81 -10.66
C VAL A 87 -0.47 5.77 -12.18
N ASP A 88 0.56 5.27 -12.86
CA ASP A 88 0.55 5.09 -14.32
C ASP A 88 -0.61 4.21 -14.78
N GLY A 89 -0.84 3.09 -14.09
CA GLY A 89 -1.95 2.18 -14.38
C GLY A 89 -3.33 2.82 -14.21
N LEU A 90 -3.52 3.63 -13.16
CA LEU A 90 -4.77 4.36 -12.90
C LEU A 90 -5.02 5.41 -13.99
N LEU A 91 -4.02 6.21 -14.31
CA LEU A 91 -4.12 7.25 -15.35
C LEU A 91 -4.39 6.63 -16.73
N ALA A 92 -3.73 5.54 -17.07
CA ALA A 92 -4.00 4.79 -18.31
C ALA A 92 -5.41 4.19 -18.36
N ALA A 93 -6.00 3.88 -17.21
CA ALA A 93 -7.39 3.43 -17.10
C ALA A 93 -8.41 4.58 -17.10
N GLY A 94 -7.96 5.84 -17.07
CA GLY A 94 -8.84 7.02 -16.96
C GLY A 94 -9.42 7.20 -15.56
N ILE A 95 -8.70 6.76 -14.52
CA ILE A 95 -9.06 6.86 -13.11
C ILE A 95 -8.13 7.86 -12.42
N GLU A 96 -8.70 8.87 -11.79
CA GLU A 96 -7.93 9.92 -11.09
C GLU A 96 -7.31 9.39 -9.78
N PRO A 97 -5.99 9.45 -9.60
CA PRO A 97 -5.33 9.02 -8.37
C PRO A 97 -5.48 10.07 -7.25
N TRP A 98 -6.07 9.69 -6.11
CA TRP A 98 -6.20 10.56 -4.93
C TRP A 98 -5.27 10.08 -3.82
N VAL A 99 -4.13 10.77 -3.67
CA VAL A 99 -3.06 10.32 -2.79
C VAL A 99 -3.24 10.84 -1.35
N CYS A 100 -3.19 9.92 -0.39
CA CYS A 100 -3.08 10.20 1.03
C CYS A 100 -1.66 9.87 1.50
N LEU A 101 -0.91 10.88 1.96
CA LEU A 101 0.50 10.68 2.33
C LEU A 101 0.69 9.79 3.57
N TYR A 102 -0.25 9.84 4.51
CA TYR A 102 -0.14 9.14 5.77
C TYR A 102 -1.50 8.59 6.21
N HIS A 103 -1.57 7.28 6.45
CA HIS A 103 -2.78 6.62 6.91
C HIS A 103 -2.46 5.62 8.02
N TRP A 104 -1.95 6.17 9.14
CA TRP A 104 -1.73 5.50 10.42
C TRP A 104 -0.58 4.48 10.47
N ASP A 105 0.08 4.20 9.35
CA ASP A 105 1.18 3.26 9.21
C ASP A 105 2.53 3.94 9.42
N LEU A 106 2.73 4.52 10.61
CA LEU A 106 3.99 5.13 11.01
C LEU A 106 5.09 4.04 11.13
N PRO A 107 6.30 4.26 10.57
CA PRO A 107 7.45 3.37 10.79
C PRO A 107 7.82 3.20 12.26
#